data_AF-A0A914L936-F1
#
_entry.id   AF-A0A914L936-F1
#
_cell.length_a   1.000
_cell.length_b   1.000
_cell.length_c   1.000
_cell.angle_alpha   90.00
_cell.angle_beta   90.00
_cell.angle_gamma   90.00
#
_symmetry.space_group_name_H-M   'P 1'
#
loop_
_entity.id
_entity.type
_entity.pdbx_description
1 polymer ?
#
loop_
_entity_poly.entity_id
_entity_poly.type
_entity_poly.pdbx_seq_one_letter_code
_entity_poly.pdbx_strand_id
1 'polypeptide(L)'
;MALKLNIFLHILLAYYFFQKSLGAKCPHTNCPLVNCPLAKGPPTKCPIQLNYKIAGADPPSNCELPTDPNKLPPSSLESWFTREIFDDLFPFSNLGWGPHPCSPYSFEAFIIAARYFPRFGKEVDLKNGFTPRENSRRDVASFLAHAIQETGLNDVSVYQTSGLNTSQADACFFRGGLFNWCEGGPVSAFLAPSTSMKPEGGEKCIASGRYCSPSPFYGCGNETEGKYFKSCYFGRGAIQISYNYNYGQFGEWLKTQNISADLITRPNLVLTKRDPPLALLGSLWFYMSPQPPKPAMHDIILGYCQI
;
A
#
# COMPACT_ATOMS: atom_id res chain seq x y z
N MET A 1 -2.75 -12.57 14.94
CA MET A 1 -1.80 -13.01 13.90
C MET A 1 -1.31 -11.81 13.06
N ALA A 2 -2.21 -10.97 12.55
CA ALA A 2 -1.88 -9.74 11.78
C ALA A 2 -0.88 -8.78 12.47
N LEU A 3 -1.06 -8.47 13.76
CA LEU A 3 -0.14 -7.57 14.48
C LEU A 3 1.31 -8.11 14.54
N LYS A 4 1.48 -9.43 14.71
CA LYS A 4 2.81 -10.06 14.73
C LYS A 4 3.49 -9.97 13.36
N LEU A 5 2.73 -10.14 12.28
CA LEU A 5 3.24 -10.03 10.91
C LEU A 5 3.63 -8.59 10.56
N ASN A 6 2.80 -7.61 10.95
CA ASN A 6 3.07 -6.21 10.67
C ASN A 6 4.32 -5.70 11.40
N ILE A 7 4.48 -6.06 12.68
CA ILE A 7 5.71 -5.78 13.45
C ILE A 7 6.93 -6.41 12.76
N PHE A 8 6.82 -7.67 12.32
CA PHE A 8 7.91 -8.35 11.62
C PHE A 8 8.30 -7.65 10.31
N LEU A 9 7.32 -7.30 9.48
CA LEU A 9 7.50 -6.55 8.22
C LEU A 9 8.14 -5.18 8.46
N HIS A 10 7.67 -4.46 9.48
CA HIS A 10 8.23 -3.17 9.86
C HIS A 10 9.70 -3.29 10.25
N ILE A 11 10.07 -4.32 11.01
CA ILE A 11 11.47 -4.58 11.38
C ILE A 11 12.31 -4.92 10.14
N LEU A 12 11.80 -5.73 9.21
CA LEU A 12 12.51 -6.06 7.96
C LEU A 12 12.78 -4.80 7.11
N LEU A 13 11.76 -3.97 6.92
CA LEU A 13 11.87 -2.73 6.17
C LEU A 13 12.76 -1.70 6.87
N ALA A 14 12.64 -1.57 8.19
CA ALA A 14 13.54 -0.73 8.97
C ALA A 14 14.99 -1.18 8.76
N TYR A 15 15.28 -2.48 8.90
CA TYR A 15 16.63 -2.97 8.63
C TYR A 15 17.08 -2.58 7.21
N TYR A 16 16.25 -2.86 6.20
CA TYR A 16 16.55 -2.53 4.81
C TYR A 16 17.01 -1.07 4.65
N PHE A 17 16.30 -0.11 5.23
CA PHE A 17 16.66 1.31 5.14
C PHE A 17 17.87 1.72 6.00
N PHE A 18 18.10 1.04 7.12
CA PHE A 18 19.16 1.42 8.06
C PHE A 18 20.49 0.68 7.85
N GLN A 19 20.51 -0.45 7.13
CA GLN A 19 21.67 -1.34 6.94
C GLN A 19 22.42 -1.70 8.26
N LYS A 20 21.78 -1.45 9.40
CA LYS A 20 22.27 -1.78 10.74
C LYS A 20 21.38 -2.86 11.31
N SER A 21 21.98 -3.85 11.98
CA SER A 21 21.25 -4.57 13.00
C SER A 21 20.65 -3.51 13.92
N LEU A 22 19.33 -3.53 14.06
CA LEU A 22 18.69 -2.78 15.11
C LEU A 22 19.23 -3.37 16.41
N GLY A 23 20.32 -2.81 16.92
CA GLY A 23 20.60 -2.72 18.35
C GLY A 23 19.58 -1.81 19.03
N ALA A 24 18.35 -1.74 18.51
CA ALA A 24 17.23 -1.10 19.14
C ALA A 24 16.88 -1.96 20.35
N LYS A 25 17.34 -1.51 21.52
CA LYS A 25 16.64 -1.83 22.76
C LYS A 25 15.23 -1.26 22.57
N CYS A 26 14.24 -2.13 22.38
CA CYS A 26 12.84 -1.74 22.51
C CYS A 26 12.71 -0.95 23.83
N PRO A 27 12.21 0.30 23.82
CA PRO A 27 12.13 1.13 25.03
C PRO A 27 11.28 0.52 26.14
N HIS A 28 10.50 -0.51 25.82
CA HIS A 28 9.86 -1.39 26.78
C HIS A 28 10.37 -2.81 26.58
N THR A 29 11.08 -3.30 27.59
CA THR A 29 11.55 -4.67 27.75
C THR A 29 10.41 -5.66 27.59
N ASN A 30 10.34 -6.28 26.41
CA ASN A 30 9.77 -7.59 26.07
C ASN A 30 9.23 -7.53 24.64
N CYS A 31 10.14 -7.55 23.66
CA CYS A 31 9.75 -7.96 22.31
C CYS A 31 9.32 -9.45 22.39
N PRO A 32 8.07 -9.81 22.09
CA PRO A 32 7.59 -11.19 22.26
C PRO A 32 8.10 -12.13 21.14
N LEU A 33 8.97 -11.65 20.27
CA LEU A 33 9.64 -12.46 19.26
C LEU A 33 10.94 -13.00 19.85
N VAL A 34 10.82 -14.07 20.65
CA VAL A 34 11.93 -14.80 21.30
C VAL A 34 12.97 -15.34 20.30
N ASN A 35 12.72 -15.23 19.00
CA ASN A 35 13.68 -15.45 17.94
C ASN A 35 13.38 -14.48 16.78
N CYS A 36 13.86 -13.24 16.86
CA CYS A 36 13.89 -12.38 15.67
C CYS A 36 14.99 -12.94 14.74
N PRO A 37 14.67 -13.46 13.53
CA PRO A 37 15.67 -14.08 12.63
C PRO A 37 16.77 -13.11 12.15
N LEU A 38 16.69 -11.84 12.52
CA LEU A 38 17.46 -10.73 11.98
C LEU A 38 18.76 -10.44 12.73
N ALA A 39 19.27 -11.36 13.56
CA ALA A 39 20.59 -11.23 14.18
C ALA A 39 21.74 -11.04 13.15
N LYS A 40 21.50 -11.34 11.86
CA LYS A 40 22.46 -11.20 10.75
C LYS A 40 22.03 -10.25 9.63
N GLY A 41 20.89 -9.57 9.77
CA GLY A 41 20.31 -8.72 8.71
C GLY A 41 19.58 -9.44 7.57
N PRO A 42 18.91 -8.68 6.67
CA PRO A 42 18.29 -9.20 5.49
C PRO A 42 19.40 -9.74 4.58
N PRO A 43 19.12 -10.85 3.88
CA PRO A 43 20.08 -11.45 2.98
C PRO A 43 20.48 -10.44 1.90
N THR A 44 21.76 -10.39 1.58
CA THR A 44 22.36 -9.50 0.57
C THR A 44 21.87 -9.76 -0.86
N LYS A 45 21.08 -10.83 -1.08
CA LYS A 45 20.57 -11.27 -2.39
C LYS A 45 19.21 -11.95 -2.24
N CYS A 46 18.13 -11.16 -2.15
CA CYS A 46 16.82 -11.71 -2.44
C CYS A 46 16.63 -11.76 -3.96
N PRO A 47 16.10 -12.86 -4.51
CA PRO A 47 15.84 -12.97 -5.93
C PRO A 47 14.77 -11.94 -6.35
N ILE A 48 15.13 -11.07 -7.31
CA ILE A 48 14.27 -10.00 -7.84
C ILE A 48 13.63 -10.36 -9.19
N GLN A 49 14.04 -11.47 -9.81
CA GLN A 49 13.51 -11.95 -11.09
C GLN A 49 13.07 -13.39 -10.96
N LEU A 50 11.90 -13.60 -10.37
CA LEU A 50 11.24 -14.90 -10.36
C LEU A 50 10.14 -14.83 -11.41
N ASN A 51 10.02 -15.87 -12.24
CA ASN A 51 8.94 -16.00 -13.23
C ASN A 51 7.61 -16.27 -12.51
N TYR A 52 7.12 -15.27 -11.80
CA TYR A 52 5.85 -15.28 -11.10
C TYR A 52 4.99 -14.16 -11.67
N LYS A 53 4.49 -14.35 -12.90
CA LYS A 53 3.61 -13.40 -13.60
C LYS A 53 2.26 -14.05 -13.82
N ILE A 54 1.19 -13.42 -13.31
CA ILE A 54 -0.16 -13.92 -13.58
C ILE A 54 -0.49 -13.62 -15.05
N ALA A 55 -0.78 -14.68 -15.81
CA ALA A 55 -1.18 -14.56 -17.22
C ALA A 55 -2.50 -13.77 -17.32
N GLY A 56 -2.58 -12.83 -18.27
CA GLY A 56 -3.73 -11.93 -18.43
C GLY A 56 -3.71 -10.68 -17.55
N ALA A 57 -2.76 -10.57 -16.61
CA ALA A 57 -2.53 -9.36 -15.81
C ALA A 57 -1.42 -8.45 -16.38
N ASP A 58 -1.00 -8.71 -17.62
CA ASP A 58 0.00 -7.91 -18.33
C ASP A 58 -0.41 -6.43 -18.39
N PRO A 59 0.52 -5.50 -18.11
CA PRO A 59 0.26 -4.09 -18.30
C PRO A 59 0.04 -3.79 -19.80
N PRO A 60 -0.88 -2.89 -20.14
CA PRO A 60 -1.11 -2.53 -21.54
C PRO A 60 0.13 -1.86 -22.15
N SER A 61 0.35 -2.08 -23.45
CA SER A 61 1.46 -1.50 -24.20
C SER A 61 1.35 0.02 -24.38
N ASN A 62 0.14 0.57 -24.32
CA ASN A 62 -0.14 2.00 -24.35
C ASN A 62 -1.15 2.34 -23.24
N CYS A 63 -0.88 3.39 -22.49
CA CYS A 63 -1.72 3.85 -21.39
C CYS A 63 -1.49 5.34 -21.11
N GLU A 64 -2.41 5.93 -20.35
CA GLU A 64 -2.16 7.22 -19.71
C GLU A 64 -1.20 7.04 -18.53
N LEU A 65 -0.09 7.78 -18.57
CA LEU A 65 0.89 7.78 -17.50
C LEU A 65 0.35 8.53 -16.26
N PRO A 66 0.82 8.20 -15.05
CA PRO A 66 0.48 8.94 -13.85
C PRO A 66 0.92 10.41 -13.97
N THR A 67 0.02 11.33 -13.67
CA THR A 67 0.29 12.77 -13.70
C THR A 67 -0.19 13.45 -12.42
N ASP A 68 0.38 14.61 -12.11
CA ASP A 68 -0.09 15.46 -11.02
C ASP A 68 -0.80 16.69 -11.59
N PRO A 69 -2.14 16.77 -11.53
CA PRO A 69 -2.87 17.91 -12.09
C PRO A 69 -2.54 19.23 -11.38
N ASN A 70 -2.11 19.17 -10.12
CA ASN A 70 -1.76 20.35 -9.33
C ASN A 70 -0.27 20.73 -9.41
N LYS A 71 0.55 19.89 -10.06
CA LYS A 71 2.01 20.10 -10.21
C LYS A 71 2.69 20.47 -8.89
N LEU A 72 2.35 19.74 -7.83
CA LEU A 72 2.91 19.97 -6.50
C LEU A 72 4.43 19.81 -6.52
N PRO A 73 5.15 20.59 -5.70
CA PRO A 73 6.60 20.49 -5.62
C PRO A 73 7.02 19.12 -5.05
N PRO A 74 8.24 18.66 -5.36
CA PRO A 74 8.78 17.45 -4.77
C PRO A 74 8.71 17.46 -3.24
N SER A 75 8.34 16.31 -2.66
CA SER A 75 8.35 16.12 -1.20
C SER A 75 9.78 15.83 -0.72
N SER A 76 10.04 15.98 0.59
CA SER A 76 11.34 15.63 1.17
C SER A 76 11.72 14.15 0.98
N LEU A 77 10.72 13.27 0.83
CA LEU A 77 10.92 11.84 0.58
C LEU A 77 11.74 11.58 -0.70
N GLU A 78 11.52 12.40 -1.73
CA GLU A 78 12.17 12.26 -3.05
C GLU A 78 13.69 12.54 -3.00
N SER A 79 14.21 13.09 -1.89
CA SER A 79 15.66 13.30 -1.70
C SER A 79 16.46 12.01 -1.48
N TRP A 80 15.80 10.92 -1.07
CA TRP A 80 16.48 9.67 -0.73
C TRP A 80 15.74 8.41 -1.16
N PHE A 81 14.42 8.46 -1.35
CA PHE A 81 13.62 7.33 -1.80
C PHE A 81 13.54 7.33 -3.33
N THR A 82 14.43 6.58 -3.97
CA THR A 82 14.61 6.60 -5.43
C THR A 82 13.81 5.49 -6.13
N ARG A 83 13.76 5.54 -7.47
CA ARG A 83 13.15 4.47 -8.27
C ARG A 83 13.82 3.13 -8.01
N GLU A 84 15.14 3.11 -7.91
CA GLU A 84 15.91 1.88 -7.68
C GLU A 84 15.51 1.22 -6.36
N ILE A 85 15.23 2.02 -5.32
CA ILE A 85 14.72 1.53 -4.04
C ILE A 85 13.30 0.97 -4.22
N PHE A 86 12.41 1.68 -4.91
CA PHE A 86 11.04 1.21 -5.12
C PHE A 86 11.00 -0.10 -5.92
N ASP A 87 11.80 -0.19 -6.98
CA ASP A 87 11.84 -1.35 -7.87
C ASP A 87 12.48 -2.57 -7.18
N ASP A 88 13.48 -2.38 -6.32
CA ASP A 88 14.03 -3.47 -5.48
C ASP A 88 13.07 -3.92 -4.38
N LEU A 89 12.26 -3.01 -3.84
CA LEU A 89 11.26 -3.32 -2.81
C LEU A 89 10.05 -4.06 -3.36
N PHE A 90 9.63 -3.79 -4.61
CA PHE A 90 8.37 -4.31 -5.15
C PHE A 90 8.49 -5.06 -6.47
N PRO A 91 9.45 -6.00 -6.62
CA PRO A 91 9.68 -6.72 -7.87
C PRO A 91 8.47 -7.55 -8.33
N PHE A 92 7.58 -7.95 -7.40
CA PHE A 92 6.37 -8.73 -7.67
C PHE A 92 5.09 -7.91 -7.64
N SER A 93 5.16 -6.59 -7.55
CA SER A 93 3.94 -5.77 -7.57
C SER A 93 3.09 -5.99 -8.83
N ASN A 94 1.83 -5.55 -8.79
CA ASN A 94 0.93 -5.61 -9.94
C ASN A 94 0.75 -7.04 -10.49
N LEU A 95 0.35 -7.97 -9.62
CA LEU A 95 0.15 -9.38 -9.95
C LEU A 95 1.40 -10.05 -10.56
N GLY A 96 2.58 -9.64 -10.08
CA GLY A 96 3.85 -10.25 -10.46
C GLY A 96 4.56 -9.62 -11.67
N TRP A 97 3.96 -8.60 -12.28
CA TRP A 97 4.57 -7.88 -13.41
C TRP A 97 5.59 -6.82 -13.00
N GLY A 98 5.70 -6.56 -11.69
CA GLY A 98 6.58 -5.55 -11.12
C GLY A 98 6.04 -4.13 -11.31
N PRO A 99 6.81 -3.12 -10.90
CA PRO A 99 6.42 -1.73 -11.05
C PRO A 99 6.29 -1.37 -12.52
N HIS A 100 5.16 -0.77 -12.90
CA HIS A 100 4.93 -0.38 -14.28
C HIS A 100 4.09 0.90 -14.34
N PRO A 101 4.46 1.92 -15.13
CA PRO A 101 3.73 3.18 -15.18
C PRO A 101 2.25 3.03 -15.57
N CYS A 102 1.91 2.01 -16.36
CA CYS A 102 0.53 1.67 -16.72
C CYS A 102 -0.24 0.84 -15.67
N SER A 103 0.37 0.50 -14.54
CA SER A 103 -0.28 -0.27 -13.48
C SER A 103 -0.55 0.60 -12.24
N PRO A 104 -1.47 0.20 -11.34
CA PRO A 104 -1.81 1.00 -10.16
C PRO A 104 -0.60 1.33 -9.27
N TYR A 105 0.40 0.44 -9.24
CA TYR A 105 1.62 0.63 -8.46
C TYR A 105 2.83 0.90 -9.36
N SER A 106 3.33 2.12 -9.30
CA SER A 106 4.56 2.56 -9.95
C SER A 106 5.27 3.56 -9.06
N PHE A 107 6.57 3.74 -9.28
CA PHE A 107 7.34 4.77 -8.57
C PHE A 107 6.75 6.17 -8.78
N GLU A 108 6.36 6.49 -10.01
CA GLU A 108 5.71 7.75 -10.39
C GLU A 108 4.43 7.97 -9.58
N ALA A 109 3.59 6.94 -9.48
CA ALA A 109 2.36 7.03 -8.71
C ALA A 109 2.62 7.23 -7.22
N PHE A 110 3.66 6.58 -6.68
CA PHE A 110 4.04 6.73 -5.28
C PHE A 110 4.54 8.13 -4.95
N ILE A 111 5.47 8.68 -5.74
CA ILE A 111 6.01 10.02 -5.48
C ILE A 111 4.96 11.11 -5.70
N ILE A 112 4.09 10.99 -6.72
CA ILE A 112 2.98 11.93 -6.93
C ILE A 112 2.06 11.90 -5.70
N ALA A 113 1.69 10.72 -5.22
CA ALA A 113 0.83 10.60 -4.04
C ALA A 113 1.49 11.19 -2.77
N ALA A 114 2.79 10.97 -2.58
CA ALA A 114 3.53 11.50 -1.43
C ALA A 114 3.58 13.04 -1.38
N ARG A 115 3.56 13.73 -2.53
CA ARG A 115 3.56 15.21 -2.59
C ARG A 115 2.32 15.84 -1.96
N TYR A 116 1.18 15.15 -1.96
CA TYR A 116 -0.04 15.61 -1.28
C TYR A 116 0.05 15.50 0.25
N PHE A 117 1.06 14.80 0.76
CA PHE A 117 1.30 14.62 2.20
C PHE A 117 2.76 15.00 2.54
N PRO A 118 3.14 16.29 2.50
CA PRO A 118 4.53 16.73 2.68
C PRO A 118 5.13 16.43 4.07
N ARG A 119 4.31 15.97 5.03
CA ARG A 119 4.78 15.44 6.33
C ARG A 119 5.24 13.99 6.26
N PHE A 120 4.72 13.22 5.30
CA PHE A 120 5.05 11.80 5.14
C PHE A 120 6.52 11.64 4.73
N GLY A 121 7.25 10.81 5.49
CA GLY A 121 8.67 10.56 5.25
C GLY A 121 9.56 11.79 5.43
N LYS A 122 9.09 12.85 6.11
CA LYS A 122 9.88 14.05 6.38
C LYS A 122 10.88 13.81 7.51
N GLU A 123 12.12 14.28 7.32
CA GLU A 123 13.08 14.31 8.42
C GLU A 123 12.67 15.36 9.45
N VAL A 124 12.42 14.92 10.68
CA VAL A 124 11.98 15.78 11.78
C VAL A 124 12.59 15.33 13.11
N ASP A 125 13.14 16.28 13.86
CA ASP A 125 13.62 16.04 15.22
C ASP A 125 12.44 16.12 16.20
N LEU A 126 12.01 14.96 16.70
CA LEU A 126 10.87 14.82 17.59
C LEU A 126 11.27 14.62 19.05
N LYS A 127 12.58 14.62 19.36
CA LYS A 127 13.09 14.31 20.71
C LYS A 127 12.54 12.98 21.28
N ASN A 128 12.18 12.04 20.42
CA ASN A 128 11.58 10.75 20.74
C ASN A 128 12.61 9.60 20.80
N GLY A 129 13.90 9.93 20.92
CA GLY A 129 14.99 8.95 20.91
C GLY A 129 15.47 8.51 19.53
N PHE A 130 14.90 9.03 18.45
CA PHE A 130 15.33 8.78 17.06
C PHE A 130 15.84 10.07 16.40
N THR A 131 16.83 9.93 15.53
CA THR A 131 17.30 11.02 14.66
C THR A 131 16.24 11.42 13.62
N PRO A 132 16.32 12.63 13.03
CA PRO A 132 15.40 13.05 11.97
C PRO A 132 15.31 12.06 10.80
N ARG A 133 16.47 11.56 10.37
CA ARG A 133 16.58 10.52 9.33
C ARG A 133 15.92 9.21 9.74
N GLU A 134 16.05 8.80 11.00
CA GLU A 134 15.39 7.60 11.52
C GLU A 134 13.88 7.74 11.56
N ASN A 135 13.36 8.89 11.98
CA ASN A 135 11.92 9.16 11.96
C ASN A 135 11.35 9.10 10.54
N SER A 136 12.01 9.76 9.56
CA SER A 136 11.61 9.71 8.14
C SER A 136 11.49 8.26 7.62
N ARG A 137 12.53 7.45 7.85
CA ARG A 137 12.58 6.07 7.35
C ARG A 137 11.61 5.15 8.06
N ARG A 138 11.39 5.34 9.37
CA ARG A 138 10.39 4.60 10.14
C ARG A 138 8.98 4.89 9.64
N ASP A 139 8.66 6.14 9.35
CA ASP A 139 7.36 6.54 8.79
C ASP A 139 7.08 5.80 7.47
N VAL A 140 8.03 5.84 6.52
CA VAL A 140 7.93 5.14 5.24
C VAL A 140 7.87 3.61 5.43
N ALA A 141 8.73 3.04 6.27
CA ALA A 141 8.73 1.62 6.56
C ALA A 141 7.42 1.14 7.20
N SER A 142 6.74 1.98 7.98
CA SER A 142 5.43 1.64 8.55
C SER A 142 4.37 1.59 7.48
N PHE A 143 4.24 2.63 6.66
CA PHE A 143 3.29 2.62 5.55
C PHE A 143 3.46 1.39 4.65
N LEU A 144 4.70 1.09 4.26
CA LEU A 144 5.01 -0.06 3.42
C LEU A 144 4.74 -1.40 4.10
N ALA A 145 4.99 -1.53 5.41
CA ALA A 145 4.67 -2.75 6.16
C ALA A 145 3.15 -3.04 6.15
N HIS A 146 2.33 -2.00 6.34
CA HIS A 146 0.88 -2.12 6.21
C HIS A 146 0.49 -2.48 4.77
N ALA A 147 1.07 -1.82 3.76
CA ALA A 147 0.80 -2.14 2.37
C ALA A 147 1.12 -3.60 2.03
N ILE A 148 2.26 -4.12 2.49
CA ILE A 148 2.65 -5.53 2.30
C ILE A 148 1.66 -6.47 3.00
N GLN A 149 1.24 -6.16 4.22
CA GLN A 149 0.28 -7.00 4.93
C GLN A 149 -1.08 -7.05 4.21
N GLU A 150 -1.57 -5.93 3.70
CA GLU A 150 -2.89 -5.84 3.05
C GLU A 150 -2.89 -6.37 1.61
N THR A 151 -1.80 -6.17 0.86
CA THR A 151 -1.78 -6.44 -0.59
C THR A 151 -0.65 -7.37 -1.02
N GLY A 152 0.06 -7.97 -0.08
CA GLY A 152 1.21 -8.82 -0.38
C GLY A 152 0.86 -10.09 -1.14
N LEU A 153 1.85 -10.61 -1.86
CA LEU A 153 1.86 -11.93 -2.48
C LEU A 153 1.60 -13.03 -1.43
N ASN A 154 2.13 -12.86 -0.22
CA ASN A 154 1.95 -13.78 0.91
C ASN A 154 2.37 -15.24 0.62
N ASP A 155 3.35 -15.43 -0.28
CA ASP A 155 3.90 -16.72 -0.65
C ASP A 155 5.43 -16.71 -0.52
N VAL A 156 5.94 -17.37 0.53
CA VAL A 156 7.39 -17.48 0.79
C VAL A 156 8.07 -18.51 -0.12
N SER A 157 7.32 -19.45 -0.69
CA SER A 157 7.87 -20.53 -1.51
C SER A 157 8.52 -19.98 -2.79
N VAL A 158 8.04 -18.84 -3.27
CA VAL A 158 8.62 -18.15 -4.43
C VAL A 158 10.11 -17.88 -4.21
N TYR A 159 10.53 -17.49 -3.00
CA TYR A 159 11.94 -17.28 -2.68
C TYR A 159 12.74 -18.58 -2.50
N GLN A 160 12.08 -19.68 -2.10
CA GLN A 160 12.71 -21.00 -1.95
C GLN A 160 13.09 -21.61 -3.30
N THR A 161 12.34 -21.31 -4.36
CA THR A 161 12.67 -21.76 -5.73
C THR A 161 14.03 -21.26 -6.22
N SER A 162 14.60 -20.25 -5.55
CA SER A 162 15.95 -19.73 -5.80
C SER A 162 17.06 -20.43 -4.99
N GLY A 163 16.75 -21.54 -4.32
CA GLY A 163 17.71 -22.27 -3.48
C GLY A 163 17.92 -21.65 -2.09
N LEU A 164 17.07 -20.71 -1.68
CA LEU A 164 17.10 -20.16 -0.32
C LEU A 164 16.44 -21.13 0.66
N ASN A 165 17.03 -21.28 1.85
CA ASN A 165 16.37 -22.00 2.94
C ASN A 165 15.22 -21.16 3.53
N THR A 166 14.38 -21.76 4.37
CA THR A 166 13.19 -21.12 4.94
C THR A 166 13.51 -19.79 5.64
N SER A 167 14.56 -19.75 6.48
CA SER A 167 14.94 -18.53 7.21
C SER A 167 15.39 -17.41 6.27
N GLN A 168 16.12 -17.74 5.21
CA GLN A 168 16.52 -16.78 4.17
C GLN A 168 15.33 -16.29 3.34
N ALA A 169 14.41 -17.19 3.00
CA ALA A 169 13.19 -16.88 2.26
C ALA A 169 12.24 -15.98 3.08
N ASP A 170 12.07 -16.26 4.37
CA ASP A 170 11.30 -15.42 5.30
C ASP A 170 11.86 -13.99 5.37
N ALA A 171 13.19 -13.86 5.34
CA ALA A 171 13.85 -12.55 5.34
C ALA A 171 13.66 -11.79 4.01
N CYS A 172 13.24 -12.44 2.93
CA CYS A 172 12.88 -11.81 1.66
C CYS A 172 11.40 -11.45 1.54
N PHE A 173 10.56 -11.86 2.50
CA PHE A 173 9.11 -11.73 2.45
C PHE A 173 8.62 -10.29 2.21
N PHE A 174 9.37 -9.28 2.69
CA PHE A 174 9.04 -7.87 2.49
C PHE A 174 9.01 -7.42 1.02
N ARG A 175 9.63 -8.18 0.10
CA ARG A 175 9.59 -7.90 -1.34
C ARG A 175 8.30 -8.31 -2.05
N GLY A 176 7.40 -8.99 -1.34
CA GLY A 176 6.11 -9.41 -1.87
C GLY A 176 5.02 -8.34 -1.84
N GLY A 177 5.33 -7.09 -1.47
CA GLY A 177 4.33 -6.03 -1.32
C GLY A 177 3.69 -5.55 -2.63
N LEU A 178 2.54 -4.87 -2.50
CA LEU A 178 1.84 -4.24 -3.63
C LEU A 178 1.48 -5.24 -4.75
N PHE A 179 1.32 -6.52 -4.40
CA PHE A 179 0.99 -7.58 -5.36
C PHE A 179 -0.45 -7.43 -5.84
N ASN A 180 -1.40 -7.32 -4.91
CA ASN A 180 -2.83 -7.20 -5.17
C ASN A 180 -3.27 -5.72 -5.19
N TRP A 181 -4.20 -5.36 -6.07
CA TRP A 181 -4.84 -4.03 -6.08
C TRP A 181 -6.29 -4.04 -5.60
N CYS A 182 -6.92 -5.22 -5.56
CA CYS A 182 -8.28 -5.39 -5.09
C CYS A 182 -8.41 -6.61 -4.18
N GLU A 183 -9.44 -6.57 -3.34
CA GLU A 183 -9.73 -7.63 -2.38
C GLU A 183 -9.97 -8.97 -3.06
N GLY A 184 -9.30 -10.02 -2.56
CA GLY A 184 -9.31 -11.36 -3.16
C GLY A 184 -8.40 -11.52 -4.39
N GLY A 185 -7.72 -10.46 -4.82
CA GLY A 185 -6.68 -10.52 -5.85
C GLY A 185 -7.18 -11.04 -7.21
N PRO A 186 -6.38 -11.84 -7.95
CA PRO A 186 -6.71 -12.28 -9.31
C PRO A 186 -7.89 -13.28 -9.40
N VAL A 187 -8.42 -13.73 -8.26
CA VAL A 187 -9.54 -14.67 -8.15
C VAL A 187 -10.62 -14.18 -7.18
N SER A 188 -10.86 -12.87 -7.15
CA SER A 188 -11.82 -12.25 -6.23
C SER A 188 -13.22 -12.85 -6.37
N ALA A 189 -13.76 -13.35 -5.26
CA ALA A 189 -15.12 -13.91 -5.20
C ALA A 189 -16.22 -12.86 -5.43
N PHE A 190 -15.88 -11.57 -5.39
CA PHE A 190 -16.84 -10.49 -5.58
C PHE A 190 -17.06 -10.11 -7.04
N LEU A 191 -16.08 -10.44 -7.88
CA LEU A 191 -15.98 -9.99 -9.26
C LEU A 191 -16.33 -11.13 -10.23
N ALA A 192 -16.63 -10.79 -11.47
CA ALA A 192 -16.79 -11.83 -12.48
C ALA A 192 -15.44 -12.52 -12.76
N PRO A 193 -15.43 -13.80 -13.17
CA PRO A 193 -14.20 -14.51 -13.45
C PRO A 193 -13.30 -13.72 -14.41
N SER A 194 -12.00 -13.69 -14.10
CA SER A 194 -10.96 -13.02 -14.88
C SER A 194 -11.01 -11.48 -14.94
N THR A 195 -12.02 -10.82 -14.38
CA THR A 195 -12.04 -9.34 -14.41
C THR A 195 -11.05 -8.75 -13.40
N SER A 196 -10.82 -9.40 -12.26
CA SER A 196 -9.91 -8.88 -11.23
C SER A 196 -8.43 -8.85 -11.61
N MET A 197 -8.07 -9.42 -12.77
CA MET A 197 -6.72 -9.36 -13.37
C MET A 197 -6.43 -8.02 -14.06
N LYS A 198 -7.44 -7.15 -14.23
CA LYS A 198 -7.27 -5.80 -14.76
C LYS A 198 -7.88 -4.77 -13.80
N PRO A 199 -7.28 -3.59 -13.60
CA PRO A 199 -7.83 -2.53 -12.74
C PRO A 199 -9.28 -2.14 -13.07
N GLU A 200 -9.65 -2.22 -14.36
CA GLU A 200 -10.99 -1.89 -14.87
C GLU A 200 -12.02 -2.97 -14.53
N GLY A 201 -11.60 -4.16 -14.14
CA GLY A 201 -12.54 -5.26 -13.85
C GLY A 201 -13.28 -5.14 -12.52
N GLY A 202 -12.97 -4.12 -11.72
CA GLY A 202 -13.59 -3.82 -10.43
C GLY A 202 -14.80 -2.87 -10.49
N GLU A 203 -15.29 -2.52 -11.68
CA GLU A 203 -16.44 -1.60 -11.89
C GLU A 203 -17.76 -2.16 -11.35
N LYS A 204 -17.88 -3.49 -11.26
CA LYS A 204 -19.11 -4.17 -10.85
C LYS A 204 -18.81 -5.35 -9.94
N CYS A 205 -19.68 -5.62 -8.98
CA CYS A 205 -19.52 -6.72 -8.03
C CYS A 205 -20.87 -7.34 -7.63
N ILE A 206 -20.84 -8.54 -7.09
CA ILE A 206 -22.01 -9.15 -6.44
C ILE A 206 -22.31 -8.46 -5.10
N ALA A 207 -23.48 -8.75 -4.51
CA ALA A 207 -23.95 -8.16 -3.26
C ALA A 207 -22.90 -8.20 -2.12
N SER A 208 -22.14 -9.30 -1.99
CA SER A 208 -21.12 -9.46 -0.95
C SER A 208 -19.95 -8.48 -1.08
N GLY A 209 -19.63 -8.01 -2.28
CA GLY A 209 -18.57 -7.00 -2.51
C GLY A 209 -19.06 -5.55 -2.39
N ARG A 210 -20.34 -5.35 -2.04
CA ARG A 210 -20.92 -4.00 -2.02
C ARG A 210 -20.34 -3.16 -0.89
N TYR A 211 -20.13 -3.74 0.30
CA TYR A 211 -19.62 -3.06 1.51
C TYR A 211 -20.29 -1.70 1.76
N CYS A 212 -21.62 -1.74 1.82
CA CYS A 212 -22.43 -0.54 1.97
C CYS A 212 -22.99 -0.46 3.39
N SER A 213 -22.64 0.62 4.09
CA SER A 213 -23.24 1.06 5.36
C SER A 213 -23.76 2.49 5.16
N PRO A 214 -24.99 2.66 4.63
CA PRO A 214 -25.49 3.97 4.24
C PRO A 214 -25.71 4.85 5.47
N SER A 215 -25.42 6.14 5.33
CA SER A 215 -25.64 7.16 6.36
C SER A 215 -26.14 8.46 5.72
N PRO A 216 -26.63 9.43 6.50
CA PRO A 216 -26.99 10.76 5.96
C PRO A 216 -25.83 11.49 5.25
N PHE A 217 -24.58 11.15 5.58
CA PHE A 217 -23.39 11.76 4.99
C PHE A 217 -22.92 11.03 3.73
N TYR A 218 -22.98 9.69 3.74
CA TYR A 218 -22.47 8.85 2.66
C TYR A 218 -23.50 7.79 2.29
N GLY A 219 -24.19 8.01 1.18
CA GLY A 219 -25.11 7.03 0.59
C GLY A 219 -24.38 5.87 -0.09
N CYS A 220 -25.17 5.00 -0.71
CA CYS A 220 -24.68 3.98 -1.62
C CYS A 220 -25.49 4.05 -2.90
N GLY A 221 -24.85 4.02 -4.06
CA GLY A 221 -25.58 3.91 -5.32
C GLY A 221 -26.35 2.58 -5.36
N ASN A 222 -27.56 2.63 -5.93
CA ASN A 222 -28.44 1.48 -6.11
C ASN A 222 -28.44 0.99 -7.56
N GLU A 223 -27.59 1.55 -8.43
CA GLU A 223 -27.48 1.11 -9.81
C GLU A 223 -26.97 -0.34 -9.88
N THR A 224 -27.68 -1.13 -10.68
CA THR A 224 -27.36 -2.53 -10.95
C THR A 224 -27.30 -2.79 -12.45
N GLU A 225 -26.59 -3.87 -12.80
CA GLU A 225 -26.61 -4.47 -14.13
C GLU A 225 -26.73 -5.98 -13.96
N GLY A 226 -27.94 -6.51 -14.21
CA GLY A 226 -28.27 -7.88 -13.87
C GLY A 226 -28.11 -8.13 -12.37
N LYS A 227 -27.30 -9.14 -12.00
CA LYS A 227 -27.02 -9.49 -10.59
C LYS A 227 -25.91 -8.66 -9.94
N TYR A 228 -25.30 -7.74 -10.68
CA TYR A 228 -24.14 -6.97 -10.21
C TYR A 228 -24.54 -5.54 -9.82
N PHE A 229 -23.87 -5.00 -8.81
CA PHE A 229 -23.95 -3.61 -8.38
C PHE A 229 -22.80 -2.82 -9.01
N LYS A 230 -23.01 -1.53 -9.29
CA LYS A 230 -21.91 -0.63 -9.72
C LYS A 230 -21.20 0.06 -8.55
N SER A 231 -21.93 0.36 -7.47
CA SER A 231 -21.36 0.93 -6.24
C SER A 231 -20.77 -0.16 -5.34
N CYS A 232 -19.56 -0.58 -5.66
CA CYS A 232 -18.82 -1.63 -4.97
C CYS A 232 -17.68 -1.07 -4.13
N TYR A 233 -17.76 -1.18 -2.81
CA TYR A 233 -16.79 -0.59 -1.87
C TYR A 233 -15.89 -1.62 -1.18
N PHE A 234 -15.65 -2.77 -1.81
CA PHE A 234 -14.61 -3.72 -1.38
C PHE A 234 -13.21 -3.09 -1.41
N GLY A 235 -12.23 -3.76 -0.79
CA GLY A 235 -10.88 -3.25 -0.64
C GLY A 235 -10.19 -2.92 -1.96
N ARG A 236 -9.65 -1.70 -2.08
CA ARG A 236 -8.82 -1.26 -3.22
C ARG A 236 -7.57 -0.52 -2.78
N GLY A 237 -6.52 -0.59 -3.61
CA GLY A 237 -5.24 0.07 -3.38
C GLY A 237 -4.40 -0.61 -2.30
N ALA A 238 -3.28 0.03 -1.96
CA ALA A 238 -2.24 -0.56 -1.11
C ALA A 238 -2.69 -0.84 0.33
N ILE A 239 -3.62 -0.05 0.89
CA ILE A 239 -4.20 -0.26 2.23
C ILE A 239 -5.63 -0.83 2.17
N GLN A 240 -6.10 -1.23 0.98
CA GLN A 240 -7.43 -1.86 0.80
C GLN A 240 -8.57 -1.01 1.39
N ILE A 241 -8.65 0.28 1.02
CA ILE A 241 -9.73 1.16 1.50
C ILE A 241 -11.08 0.53 1.15
N SER A 242 -11.94 0.44 2.16
CA SER A 242 -13.17 -0.36 2.13
C SER A 242 -14.32 0.40 2.77
N TYR A 243 -15.54 0.08 2.38
CA TYR A 243 -16.80 0.73 2.77
C TYR A 243 -17.06 2.13 2.21
N ASN A 244 -18.32 2.38 1.86
CA ASN A 244 -18.82 3.63 1.28
C ASN A 244 -18.39 4.90 2.04
N TYR A 245 -18.35 4.87 3.38
CA TYR A 245 -17.96 6.03 4.17
C TYR A 245 -16.48 6.39 4.04
N ASN A 246 -15.58 5.43 3.80
CA ASN A 246 -14.17 5.72 3.54
C ASN A 246 -13.98 6.27 2.13
N TYR A 247 -14.65 5.68 1.14
CA TYR A 247 -14.65 6.20 -0.24
C TYR A 247 -15.21 7.63 -0.29
N GLY A 248 -16.29 7.88 0.45
CA GLY A 248 -16.90 9.20 0.58
C GLY A 248 -15.98 10.22 1.23
N GLN A 249 -15.40 9.92 2.40
CA GLN A 249 -14.46 10.80 3.08
C GLN A 249 -13.21 11.08 2.22
N PHE A 250 -12.69 10.08 1.53
CA PHE A 250 -11.57 10.26 0.60
C PHE A 250 -11.98 11.15 -0.58
N GLY A 251 -13.17 10.95 -1.15
CA GLY A 251 -13.72 11.80 -2.20
C GLY A 251 -13.89 13.26 -1.78
N GLU A 252 -14.37 13.51 -0.56
CA GLU A 252 -14.44 14.87 -0.01
C GLU A 252 -13.04 15.47 0.20
N TRP A 253 -12.08 14.68 0.71
CA TRP A 253 -10.70 15.14 0.82
C TRP A 253 -10.10 15.51 -0.55
N LEU A 254 -10.33 14.71 -1.60
CA LEU A 254 -9.89 15.02 -2.97
C LEU A 254 -10.43 16.38 -3.45
N LYS A 255 -11.69 16.72 -3.14
CA LYS A 255 -12.26 18.04 -3.48
C LYS A 255 -11.49 19.17 -2.80
N THR A 256 -11.04 19.01 -1.54
CA THR A 256 -10.19 20.01 -0.86
C THR A 256 -8.85 20.21 -1.55
N GLN A 257 -8.40 19.23 -2.32
CA GLN A 257 -7.17 19.26 -3.11
C GLN A 257 -7.43 19.65 -4.58
N ASN A 258 -8.62 20.16 -4.90
CA ASN A 258 -9.03 20.52 -6.26
C ASN A 258 -8.99 19.32 -7.25
N ILE A 259 -9.26 18.11 -6.75
CA ILE A 259 -9.33 16.88 -7.55
C ILE A 259 -10.78 16.40 -7.62
N SER A 260 -11.28 16.19 -8.83
CA SER A 260 -12.62 15.63 -9.05
C SER A 260 -12.55 14.12 -9.22
N ALA A 261 -13.20 13.40 -8.31
CA ALA A 261 -13.44 11.96 -8.43
C ALA A 261 -14.71 11.60 -7.64
N ASP A 262 -15.74 11.08 -8.32
CA ASP A 262 -16.96 10.61 -7.67
C ASP A 262 -16.79 9.15 -7.22
N LEU A 263 -16.26 8.99 -6.01
CA LEU A 263 -15.95 7.69 -5.43
C LEU A 263 -17.16 6.97 -4.82
N ILE A 264 -18.31 7.65 -4.70
CA ILE A 264 -19.56 7.03 -4.23
C ILE A 264 -20.25 6.33 -5.40
N THR A 265 -20.39 7.01 -6.54
CA THR A 265 -21.03 6.37 -7.70
C THR A 265 -20.05 5.49 -8.48
N ARG A 266 -18.76 5.86 -8.55
CA ARG A 266 -17.71 5.15 -9.30
C ARG A 266 -16.50 4.82 -8.42
N PRO A 267 -16.64 3.91 -7.44
CA PRO A 267 -15.56 3.57 -6.51
C PRO A 267 -14.32 2.98 -7.20
N ASN A 268 -14.48 2.37 -8.38
CA ASN A 268 -13.35 1.78 -9.11
C ASN A 268 -12.36 2.83 -9.67
N LEU A 269 -12.72 4.12 -9.67
CA LEU A 269 -11.78 5.23 -9.94
C LEU A 269 -10.54 5.18 -9.05
N VAL A 270 -10.63 4.58 -7.85
CA VAL A 270 -9.47 4.36 -6.97
C VAL A 270 -8.35 3.61 -7.69
N LEU A 271 -8.66 2.69 -8.61
CA LEU A 271 -7.66 1.91 -9.36
C LEU A 271 -7.40 2.43 -10.77
N THR A 272 -8.39 3.04 -11.41
CA THR A 272 -8.32 3.42 -12.83
C THR A 272 -7.88 4.85 -13.06
N LYS A 273 -8.13 5.79 -12.13
CA LYS A 273 -7.73 7.20 -12.30
C LYS A 273 -6.21 7.39 -12.14
N ARG A 274 -5.61 8.22 -13.00
CA ARG A 274 -4.16 8.47 -13.09
C ARG A 274 -3.72 9.93 -12.88
N ASP A 275 -4.67 10.84 -12.73
CA ASP A 275 -4.50 12.30 -12.68
C ASP A 275 -5.24 12.93 -11.45
N PRO A 276 -4.78 12.72 -10.21
CA PRO A 276 -3.60 11.92 -9.82
C PRO A 276 -3.94 10.44 -9.61
N PRO A 277 -2.91 9.57 -9.48
CA PRO A 277 -3.09 8.14 -9.27
C PRO A 277 -3.68 7.83 -7.89
N LEU A 278 -4.95 7.42 -7.87
CA LEU A 278 -5.71 7.31 -6.63
C LEU A 278 -5.37 6.08 -5.77
N ALA A 279 -4.79 5.02 -6.34
CA ALA A 279 -4.54 3.77 -5.60
C ALA A 279 -3.57 3.97 -4.43
N LEU A 280 -2.48 4.72 -4.67
CA LEU A 280 -1.50 5.08 -3.66
C LEU A 280 -1.91 6.34 -2.89
N LEU A 281 -2.56 7.30 -3.55
CA LEU A 281 -3.05 8.52 -2.90
C LEU A 281 -4.10 8.22 -1.82
N GLY A 282 -5.07 7.35 -2.11
CA GLY A 282 -6.08 6.92 -1.14
C GLY A 282 -5.50 6.10 0.00
N SER A 283 -4.44 5.33 -0.28
CA SER A 283 -3.73 4.57 0.75
C SER A 283 -2.96 5.50 1.69
N LEU A 284 -2.23 6.48 1.16
CA LEU A 284 -1.56 7.51 1.97
C LEU A 284 -2.57 8.39 2.70
N TRP A 285 -3.69 8.74 2.08
CA TRP A 285 -4.79 9.46 2.75
C TRP A 285 -5.25 8.70 3.99
N PHE A 286 -5.51 7.40 3.88
CA PHE A 286 -5.92 6.60 5.04
C PHE A 286 -4.84 6.55 6.11
N TYR A 287 -3.56 6.41 5.72
CA TYR A 287 -2.43 6.38 6.65
C TYR A 287 -2.23 7.72 7.40
N MET A 288 -2.46 8.83 6.72
CA MET A 288 -2.20 10.19 7.20
C MET A 288 -3.41 10.87 7.86
N SER A 289 -4.62 10.30 7.73
CA SER A 289 -5.85 10.94 8.20
C SER A 289 -6.36 10.32 9.50
N PRO A 290 -6.60 11.12 10.55
CA PRO A 290 -7.25 10.64 11.76
C PRO A 290 -8.74 10.36 11.48
N GLN A 291 -9.26 9.30 12.08
CA GLN A 291 -10.68 8.96 12.09
C GLN A 291 -11.12 8.74 13.54
N PRO A 292 -11.57 9.79 14.26
CA PRO A 292 -11.89 9.70 15.68
C PRO A 292 -12.76 8.48 16.02
N PRO A 293 -12.42 7.73 17.08
CA PRO A 293 -11.38 8.01 18.08
C PRO A 293 -9.96 7.59 17.67
N LYS A 294 -9.76 7.05 16.46
CA LYS A 294 -8.45 6.55 16.00
C LYS A 294 -7.59 7.71 15.47
N PRO A 295 -6.39 7.95 16.01
CA PRO A 295 -5.46 8.92 15.44
C PRO A 295 -4.92 8.42 14.09
N ALA A 296 -4.24 9.30 13.36
CA ALA A 296 -3.55 8.91 12.13
C ALA A 296 -2.41 7.91 12.45
N MET A 297 -2.17 6.95 11.57
CA MET A 297 -1.10 5.97 11.76
C MET A 297 0.28 6.62 11.77
N HIS A 298 0.47 7.63 10.91
CA HIS A 298 1.64 8.52 10.91
C HIS A 298 1.92 9.11 12.31
N ASP A 299 0.88 9.60 12.99
CA ASP A 299 1.03 10.25 14.29
C ASP A 299 1.41 9.27 15.40
N ILE A 300 0.93 8.02 15.32
CA ILE A 300 1.33 6.94 16.24
C ILE A 300 2.81 6.60 16.07
N ILE A 301 3.27 6.38 14.83
CA ILE A 301 4.64 5.91 14.54
C ILE A 301 5.69 6.95 14.91
N LEU A 302 5.37 8.22 14.69
CA LEU A 302 6.23 9.34 15.04
C LEU A 302 6.14 9.73 16.52
N GLY A 303 5.11 9.27 17.24
CA GLY A 303 4.92 9.56 18.65
C GLY A 303 4.30 10.93 18.93
N TYR A 304 3.55 11.49 17.96
CA TYR A 304 2.74 12.69 18.17
C TYR A 304 1.51 12.42 19.06
N CYS A 305 1.03 11.17 19.06
CA CYS A 305 -0.04 10.71 19.94
C CYS A 305 0.51 9.72 20.98
N GLN A 306 0.18 9.96 22.25
CA GLN A 306 0.32 8.96 23.31
C GLN A 306 -0.98 8.14 23.36
N ILE A 307 -0.85 6.82 23.27
CA ILE A 307 -1.97 5.85 23.40
C ILE A 307 -1.93 5.26 24.80
#